data_AF-A0A165LLQ8-F1
#
_entry.id   AF-A0A165LLQ8-F1
#
_cell.length_a   1.000
_cell.length_b   1.000
_cell.length_c   1.000
_cell.angle_alpha   90.00
_cell.angle_beta   90.00
_cell.angle_gamma   90.00
#
_symmetry.space_group_name_H-M   'P 1'
#
loop_
_entity.id
_entity.type
_entity.pdbx_description
1 polymer ?
#
loop_
_entity_poly.entity_id
_entity_poly.type
_entity_poly.pdbx_seq_one_letter_code
_entity_poly.pdbx_strand_id
1 'polypeptide(L)'
;MSALVQLRTGHAPLNRHLHRINCVESPRCPSCGAPSESIRHYVQYCPAYADERWRMRTRLGPRAEKLSTLLYTERGLNELARYNARTGRFRNPNSATR
;
A
#
# COMPACT_ATOMS: atom_id res chain seq x y z
N MET A 1 13.74 8.16 3.36
CA MET A 1 12.33 8.34 3.79
C MET A 1 11.64 6.98 3.73
N SER A 2 10.89 6.56 4.75
CA SER A 2 10.31 5.20 4.79
C SER A 2 9.02 5.10 3.96
N ALA A 3 8.68 3.90 3.47
CA ALA A 3 7.46 3.65 2.70
C ALA A 3 6.18 4.03 3.47
N LEU A 4 6.17 3.89 4.81
CA LEU A 4 5.05 4.30 5.64
C LEU A 4 4.82 5.82 5.64
N VAL A 5 5.90 6.60 5.71
CA VAL A 5 5.80 8.07 5.66
C VAL A 5 5.28 8.51 4.30
N GLN A 6 5.77 7.91 3.23
CA GLN A 6 5.29 8.20 1.87
C GLN A 6 3.81 7.82 1.67
N LEU A 7 3.35 6.71 2.26
CA LEU A 7 1.93 6.33 2.24
C LEU A 7 1.04 7.31 3.01
N ARG A 8 1.52 7.88 4.11
CA ARG A 8 0.78 8.91 4.87
C ARG A 8 0.62 10.21 4.10
N THR A 9 1.68 10.61 3.41
CA THR A 9 1.75 11.92 2.72
C THR A 9 1.25 11.86 1.28
N GLY A 10 0.89 10.68 0.77
CA GLY A 10 0.45 10.53 -0.62
C GLY A 10 1.59 10.48 -1.64
N HIS A 11 2.84 10.43 -1.17
CA HIS A 11 4.05 10.38 -1.99
C HIS A 11 4.58 8.95 -2.22
N ALA A 12 3.82 7.93 -1.80
CA ALA A 12 4.21 6.54 -2.07
C ALA A 12 4.30 6.31 -3.58
N PRO A 13 5.25 5.48 -4.05
CA PRO A 13 5.44 5.16 -5.48
C PRO A 13 4.34 4.19 -5.96
N LEU A 14 3.09 4.61 -5.82
CA LEU A 14 1.91 3.99 -6.41
C LEU A 14 1.64 4.68 -7.74
N ASN A 15 1.12 3.95 -8.72
CA ASN A 15 1.03 4.45 -10.09
C ASN A 15 0.16 5.70 -10.22
N ARG A 16 -0.83 5.94 -9.34
CA ARG A 16 -1.55 7.23 -9.32
C ARG A 16 -0.63 8.42 -9.03
N HIS A 17 0.28 8.27 -8.06
CA HIS A 17 1.24 9.33 -7.72
C HIS A 17 2.31 9.45 -8.82
N LEU A 18 2.87 8.33 -9.25
CA LEU A 18 3.92 8.30 -10.28
C LEU A 18 3.42 8.89 -11.61
N HIS A 19 2.18 8.61 -12.00
CA HIS A 19 1.58 9.18 -13.21
C HIS A 19 1.39 10.69 -13.08
N ARG A 20 1.00 11.19 -11.89
CA ARG A 20 0.86 12.63 -11.64
C ARG A 20 2.19 13.39 -11.79
N ILE A 21 3.31 12.74 -11.51
CA ILE A 21 4.66 13.32 -11.66
C ILE A 21 5.35 12.87 -12.96
N ASN A 22 4.60 12.29 -13.91
CA ASN A 22 5.10 11.81 -15.21
C ASN A 22 6.22 10.75 -15.15
N CYS A 23 6.31 9.98 -14.05
CA CYS A 23 7.26 8.87 -13.94
C CYS A 23 6.77 7.55 -14.56
N VAL A 24 5.47 7.42 -14.80
CA VAL A 24 4.86 6.27 -15.48
C VAL A 24 3.79 6.74 -16.45
N GLU A 25 3.60 6.02 -17.56
CA GLU A 25 2.64 6.36 -18.61
C GLU A 25 1.18 6.12 -18.22
N SER A 26 0.93 5.26 -17.22
CA SER A 26 -0.43 4.90 -16.81
C SER A 26 -0.59 4.84 -15.29
N PRO A 27 -1.71 5.36 -14.75
CA PRO A 27 -2.00 5.24 -13.32
C PRO A 27 -2.51 3.85 -12.92
N ARG A 28 -2.65 2.91 -13.86
CA ARG A 28 -3.25 1.59 -13.63
C ARG A 28 -2.49 0.77 -12.58
N CYS A 29 -3.22 -0.03 -11.81
CA CYS A 29 -2.62 -0.96 -10.86
C CYS A 29 -1.94 -2.12 -11.62
N PRO A 30 -0.64 -2.36 -11.40
CA PRO A 30 0.08 -3.42 -12.10
C PRO A 30 -0.36 -4.81 -11.63
N SER A 31 -0.90 -4.92 -10.41
CA SER A 31 -1.26 -6.20 -9.80
C SER A 31 -2.65 -6.71 -10.18
N CYS A 32 -3.60 -5.80 -10.46
CA CYS A 32 -4.99 -6.20 -10.75
C CYS A 32 -5.61 -5.50 -11.97
N GLY A 33 -4.88 -4.61 -12.66
CA GLY A 33 -5.38 -3.90 -13.83
C GLY A 33 -6.39 -2.77 -13.55
N ALA A 34 -6.72 -2.47 -12.29
CA ALA A 34 -7.62 -1.39 -11.95
C ALA A 34 -7.16 -0.04 -12.54
N PRO A 35 -8.08 0.87 -12.92
CA PRO A 35 -7.75 2.09 -13.66
C PRO A 35 -6.82 3.06 -12.91
N SER A 36 -6.80 3.01 -11.57
CA SER A 36 -5.94 3.87 -10.76
C SER A 36 -5.45 3.18 -9.48
N GLU A 37 -4.14 3.05 -9.34
CA GLU A 37 -3.47 2.58 -8.13
C GLU A 37 -3.33 3.73 -7.12
N SER A 38 -4.40 4.03 -6.40
CA SER A 38 -4.36 4.93 -5.24
C SER A 38 -4.01 4.20 -3.94
N ILE A 39 -3.63 4.93 -2.88
CA ILE A 39 -3.44 4.34 -1.55
C ILE A 39 -4.69 3.59 -1.11
N ARG A 40 -5.86 4.17 -1.34
CA ARG A 40 -7.14 3.55 -0.99
C ARG A 40 -7.35 2.26 -1.77
N HIS A 41 -7.06 2.25 -3.07
CA HIS A 41 -7.10 1.04 -3.87
C HIS A 41 -6.13 -0.01 -3.33
N TYR A 42 -4.86 0.34 -3.19
CA TYR A 42 -3.80 -0.55 -2.71
C TYR A 42 -4.16 -1.18 -1.36
N VAL A 43 -4.58 -0.38 -0.36
CA VAL A 43 -4.81 -0.85 1.01
C VAL A 43 -6.20 -1.43 1.24
N GLN A 44 -7.24 -0.97 0.54
CA GLN A 44 -8.64 -1.35 0.83
C GLN A 44 -9.33 -2.19 -0.25
N TYR A 45 -8.93 -2.09 -1.52
CA TYR A 45 -9.75 -2.62 -2.62
C TYR A 45 -9.02 -3.55 -3.60
N CYS A 46 -7.68 -3.52 -3.66
CA CYS A 46 -6.93 -4.23 -4.70
C CYS A 46 -7.06 -5.75 -4.57
N PRO A 47 -7.79 -6.46 -5.46
CA PRO A 47 -8.10 -7.87 -5.27
C PRO A 47 -6.83 -8.75 -5.22
N ALA A 48 -5.75 -8.33 -5.88
CA ALA A 48 -4.46 -9.02 -5.83
C ALA A 48 -3.85 -9.11 -4.43
N TYR A 49 -4.26 -8.25 -3.50
CA TYR A 49 -3.80 -8.23 -2.11
C TYR A 49 -4.92 -8.57 -1.12
N ALA A 50 -5.94 -9.32 -1.56
CA ALA A 50 -7.09 -9.66 -0.72
C ALA A 50 -6.68 -10.45 0.52
N ASP A 51 -5.77 -11.42 0.38
CA ASP A 51 -5.31 -12.29 1.46
C ASP A 51 -4.49 -11.52 2.50
N GLU A 52 -3.55 -10.68 2.07
CA GLU A 52 -2.76 -9.83 2.95
C GLU A 52 -3.65 -8.84 3.68
N ARG A 53 -4.66 -8.30 2.99
CA ARG A 53 -5.62 -7.36 3.58
C ARG A 53 -6.50 -8.05 4.60
N TRP A 54 -6.95 -9.27 4.32
CA TRP A 54 -7.72 -10.06 5.27
C TRP A 54 -6.91 -10.33 6.54
N ARG A 55 -5.64 -10.73 6.41
CA ARG A 55 -4.71 -10.90 7.56
C ARG A 55 -4.44 -9.62 8.34
N MET A 56 -4.41 -8.46 7.67
CA MET A 56 -4.27 -7.16 8.32
C MET A 56 -5.56 -6.79 9.08
N ARG A 57 -6.73 -7.03 8.47
CA ARG A 57 -8.05 -6.76 9.06
C ARG A 57 -8.33 -7.63 10.27
N THR A 58 -8.00 -8.92 10.23
CA THR A 58 -8.22 -9.83 11.38
C THR A 58 -7.43 -9.41 12.62
N ARG A 59 -6.27 -8.76 12.45
CA ARG A 59 -5.42 -8.28 13.57
C ARG A 59 -5.85 -6.93 14.15
N LEU A 60 -6.46 -6.09 13.33
CA LEU A 60 -6.94 -4.74 13.70
C LEU A 60 -8.42 -4.70 14.07
N GLY A 61 -9.19 -5.70 13.63
CA GLY A 61 -10.65 -5.73 13.76
C GLY A 61 -11.33 -4.64 12.92
N PRO A 62 -12.53 -4.18 13.32
CA PRO A 62 -13.32 -3.16 12.60
C PRO A 62 -12.56 -1.85 12.33
N ARG A 63 -11.53 -1.56 13.12
CA ARG A 63 -10.68 -0.37 12.99
C ARG A 63 -9.89 -0.32 11.67
N ALA A 64 -9.65 -1.45 11.00
CA ALA A 64 -8.95 -1.50 9.71
C ALA A 64 -9.78 -0.99 8.51
N GLU A 65 -11.06 -0.70 8.70
CA GLU A 65 -11.93 -0.22 7.62
C GLU A 65 -11.61 1.23 7.22
N LYS A 66 -11.20 2.05 8.18
CA LYS A 66 -10.85 3.45 7.96
C LYS A 66 -9.37 3.58 7.59
N LEU A 67 -9.10 4.19 6.44
CA LEU A 67 -7.74 4.43 5.98
C LEU A 67 -6.97 5.32 6.97
N SER A 68 -7.65 6.31 7.55
CA SER A 68 -7.08 7.18 8.58
C SER A 68 -6.60 6.40 9.80
N THR A 69 -7.31 5.35 10.22
CA THR A 69 -6.87 4.51 11.33
C THR A 69 -5.60 3.75 11.00
N LEU A 70 -5.47 3.23 9.77
CA LEU A 70 -4.26 2.57 9.30
C LEU A 70 -3.07 3.53 9.18
N LEU A 71 -3.32 4.74 8.69
CA LEU A 71 -2.27 5.71 8.43
C LEU A 71 -1.83 6.45 9.69
N TYR A 72 -2.72 6.81 10.63
CA TYR A 72 -2.38 7.74 11.72
C TYR A 72 -2.27 7.11 13.11
N THR A 73 -2.61 5.84 13.29
CA THR A 73 -2.42 5.16 14.59
C THR A 73 -1.14 4.32 14.59
N GLU A 74 -0.51 4.19 15.76
CA GLU A 74 0.69 3.35 15.91
C GLU A 74 0.40 1.88 15.57
N ARG A 75 -0.71 1.34 16.09
CA ARG A 75 -1.15 -0.03 15.77
C ARG A 75 -1.46 -0.21 14.28
N GLY A 76 -2.10 0.78 13.65
CA GLY A 76 -2.37 0.78 12.22
C GLY A 76 -1.10 0.79 11.38
N LEU A 77 -0.13 1.62 11.75
CA LEU A 77 1.17 1.68 11.10
C LEU A 77 1.92 0.35 11.16
N ASN A 78 1.95 -0.27 12.34
CA ASN A 78 2.64 -1.54 12.55
C ASN A 78 2.07 -2.65 11.65
N GLU A 79 0.74 -2.69 11.52
CA GLU A 79 0.08 -3.65 10.64
C GLU A 79 0.20 -3.27 9.15
N LEU A 80 0.23 -1.98 8.81
CA LEU A 80 0.49 -1.51 7.45
C LEU A 80 1.93 -1.82 6.99
N ALA A 81 2.92 -1.75 7.89
CA ALA A 81 4.28 -2.21 7.61
C ALA A 81 4.33 -3.70 7.28
N ARG A 82 3.64 -4.52 8.07
CA ARG A 82 3.52 -5.97 7.83
C ARG A 82 2.79 -6.25 6.52
N TYR A 83 1.74 -5.50 6.22
CA TYR A 83 1.04 -5.56 4.95
C TYR A 83 2.01 -5.29 3.78
N ASN A 84 2.74 -4.17 3.81
CA ASN A 84 3.74 -3.84 2.78
C ASN A 84 4.84 -4.90 2.64
N ALA A 85 5.29 -5.49 3.74
CA ALA A 85 6.30 -6.54 3.71
C ALA A 85 5.81 -7.84 3.06
N ARG A 86 4.52 -8.15 3.20
CA ARG A 86 3.85 -9.33 2.61
C ARG A 86 3.50 -9.10 1.14
N THR A 87 2.96 -7.93 0.79
CA THR A 87 2.60 -7.61 -0.60
C THR A 87 3.82 -7.51 -1.51
N GLY A 88 5.00 -7.20 -0.94
CA GLY A 88 6.23 -7.04 -1.71
C GLY A 88 6.25 -5.83 -2.64
N ARG A 89 5.17 -5.02 -2.68
CA ARG A 89 4.98 -3.92 -3.64
C ARG A 89 6.09 -2.87 -3.64
N PHE A 90 6.70 -2.68 -2.48
CA PHE A 90 7.79 -1.71 -2.25
C PHE A 90 9.11 -2.41 -1.92
N ARG A 91 9.22 -3.73 -2.09
CA ARG A 91 10.52 -4.41 -1.97
C ARG A 91 11.40 -3.93 -3.11
N ASN A 92 12.58 -3.44 -2.75
CA ASN A 92 13.60 -3.13 -3.73
C ASN A 92 14.14 -4.46 -4.30
N PRO A 93 14.16 -4.68 -5.62
CA PRO A 93 14.77 -5.88 -6.20
C PRO A 93 16.25 -6.05 -5.81
N ASN A 94 16.93 -4.98 -5.40
CA ASN A 94 18.34 -5.01 -4.97
C ASN A 94 18.56 -5.35 -3.47
N SER A 95 17.53 -5.70 -2.70
CA SER A 95 17.69 -6.09 -1.28
C SER A 95 17.78 -7.60 -1.04
N ALA A 96 17.97 -8.41 -2.09
CA ALA A 96 18.07 -9.87 -2.00
C ALA A 96 19.52 -10.41 -1.92
N THR A 97 20.51 -9.56 -1.61
CA THR A 97 21.89 -10.02 -1.40
C THR A 97 22.44 -9.46 -0.10
N ARG A 98 22.29 -10.24 0.98
CA ARG A 98 23.31 -10.46 2.02
C ARG A 98 22.90 -11.59 2.94
#